data_AF-A0A1H8L662-F1
#
_entry.id   AF-A0A1H8L662-F1
#
_cell.length_a   1.000
_cell.length_b   1.000
_cell.length_c   1.000
_cell.angle_alpha   90.00
_cell.angle_beta   90.00
_cell.angle_gamma   90.00
#
_symmetry.space_group_name_H-M   'P 1'
#
loop_
_entity.id
_entity.type
_entity.pdbx_description
1 polymer ?
#
loop_
_entity_poly.entity_id
_entity_poly.type
_entity_poly.pdbx_seq_one_letter_code
_entity_poly.pdbx_strand_id
1 'polypeptide(L)'
;MRKPSVKCALLAAMIAEHRWGSPIVEENLLSIAAIETNDYPTASDIFDDLRSKPYITNQGNRGIELDNSEFSQLADVLYHECDWEPFEIKSRLKHYEGWENHNWA
;
A
#
# COMPACT_ATOMS: atom_id res chain seq x y z
N MET A 1 -6.26 -3.83 18.59
CA MET A 1 -5.46 -3.90 17.35
C MET A 1 -4.00 -3.70 17.70
N ARG A 2 -3.10 -4.54 17.19
CA ARG A 2 -1.66 -4.24 17.22
C ARG A 2 -1.40 -3.01 16.36
N LYS A 3 -0.39 -2.20 16.70
CA LYS A 3 0.08 -1.11 15.83
C LYS A 3 0.52 -1.75 14.50
N PRO A 4 0.00 -1.30 13.35
CA PRO A 4 0.43 -1.82 12.06
C PRO A 4 1.92 -1.55 11.86
N SER A 5 2.60 -2.39 11.08
CA SER A 5 3.97 -2.09 10.65
C SER A 5 4.00 -0.78 9.84
N VAL A 6 5.16 -0.14 9.77
CA VAL A 6 5.33 1.08 8.96
C VAL A 6 4.94 0.83 7.50
N LYS A 7 5.34 -0.30 6.91
CA LYS A 7 4.91 -0.73 5.56
C LYS A 7 3.38 -0.76 5.44
N CYS A 8 2.71 -1.40 6.39
CA CYS A 8 1.26 -1.52 6.36
C CYS A 8 0.54 -0.18 6.56
N ALA A 9 1.09 0.72 7.38
CA ALA A 9 0.56 2.06 7.56
C ALA A 9 0.71 2.91 6.27
N LEU A 10 1.83 2.79 5.57
CA LEU A 10 2.05 3.47 4.29
C LEU A 10 1.11 2.94 3.20
N LEU A 11 0.99 1.61 3.06
CA LEU A 11 0.06 1.01 2.10
C LEU A 11 -1.40 1.37 2.42
N ALA A 12 -1.78 1.36 3.70
CA ALA A 12 -3.11 1.79 4.13
C ALA A 12 -3.40 3.24 3.72
N ALA A 13 -2.43 4.14 3.87
CA ALA A 13 -2.56 5.54 3.46
C ALA A 13 -2.70 5.69 1.94
N MET A 14 -1.89 4.97 1.15
CA MET A 14 -2.00 4.97 -0.32
C MET A 14 -3.39 4.50 -0.79
N ILE A 15 -3.93 3.45 -0.15
CA ILE A 15 -5.27 2.92 -0.45
C ILE A 15 -6.37 3.90 0.00
N ALA A 16 -6.21 4.52 1.17
CA ALA A 16 -7.19 5.44 1.75
C ALA A 16 -7.30 6.76 0.97
N GLU A 17 -6.22 7.25 0.37
CA GLU A 17 -6.25 8.45 -0.49
C GLU A 17 -7.04 8.23 -1.80
N HIS A 18 -7.47 7.00 -2.12
CA HIS A 18 -8.39 6.66 -3.22
C HIS A 18 -8.01 7.19 -4.62
N ARG A 19 -6.79 7.70 -4.82
CA ARG A 19 -6.30 8.19 -6.11
C ARG A 19 -5.50 7.12 -6.83
N TRP A 20 -6.19 6.06 -7.25
CA TRP A 20 -5.57 4.96 -7.98
C TRP A 20 -5.02 5.55 -9.29
N GLY A 21 -3.68 5.63 -9.39
CA GLY A 21 -3.00 6.25 -10.54
C GLY A 21 -2.65 7.74 -10.41
N SER A 22 -2.65 8.32 -9.20
CA SER A 22 -1.91 9.57 -8.96
C SER A 22 -0.69 9.31 -8.08
N PRO A 23 0.51 9.66 -8.54
CA PRO A 23 1.73 9.48 -7.75
C PRO A 23 1.70 10.30 -6.46
N ILE A 24 2.14 9.70 -5.36
CA ILE A 24 2.37 10.36 -4.08
C ILE A 24 3.86 10.40 -3.78
N VAL A 25 4.37 11.59 -3.48
CA VAL A 25 5.75 11.80 -3.04
C VAL A 25 5.93 11.37 -1.59
N GLU A 26 7.16 11.02 -1.22
CA GLU A 26 7.53 10.52 0.10
C GLU A 26 7.02 11.40 1.24
N GLU A 27 7.37 12.69 1.23
CA GLU A 27 6.98 13.65 2.27
C GLU A 27 5.46 13.65 2.51
N ASN A 28 4.68 13.68 1.43
CA ASN A 28 3.22 13.65 1.53
C ASN A 28 2.75 12.33 2.13
N LEU A 29 3.26 11.19 1.66
CA LEU A 29 2.85 9.88 2.16
C LEU A 29 3.20 9.71 3.65
N LEU A 30 4.39 10.14 4.09
CA LEU A 30 4.80 10.05 5.49
C LEU A 30 3.96 10.96 6.40
N SER A 31 3.52 12.12 5.89
CA SER A 31 2.70 13.07 6.64
C SER A 31 1.27 12.60 6.91
N ILE A 32 0.72 11.75 6.04
CA ILE A 32 -0.66 11.25 6.15
C ILE A 32 -0.76 9.83 6.71
N ALA A 33 0.35 9.09 6.71
CA ALA A 33 0.39 7.74 7.23
C ALA A 33 0.25 7.72 8.76
N ALA A 34 -0.41 6.67 9.27
CA ALA A 34 -0.62 6.46 10.71
C ALA A 34 0.65 5.94 11.39
N ILE A 35 1.74 6.70 11.33
CA ILE A 35 3.06 6.41 11.90
C ILE A 35 3.48 7.52 12.87
N GLU A 36 4.40 7.21 13.79
CA GLU A 36 4.94 8.24 14.70
C GLU A 36 6.11 8.99 14.03
N THR A 37 6.42 10.20 14.50
CA THR A 37 7.56 10.96 13.98
C THR A 37 8.89 10.20 14.14
N ASN A 38 9.03 9.40 15.20
CA ASN A 38 10.20 8.55 15.40
C ASN A 38 10.32 7.42 14.37
N ASP A 39 9.23 7.07 13.68
CA ASP A 39 9.21 6.05 12.63
C ASP A 39 9.64 6.62 11.26
N TYR A 40 9.85 7.94 11.12
CA TYR A 40 10.15 8.59 9.83
C TYR A 40 11.40 8.05 9.12
N PRO A 41 12.54 7.81 9.80
CA PRO A 41 13.70 7.19 9.14
C PRO A 41 13.37 5.81 8.55
N THR A 42 12.70 4.96 9.33
CA THR A 42 12.23 3.65 8.87
C THR A 42 11.21 3.78 7.73
N ALA A 43 10.34 4.77 7.79
CA ALA A 43 9.33 4.99 6.77
C ALA A 43 9.92 5.46 5.44
N SER A 44 11.00 6.24 5.50
CA SER A 44 11.81 6.62 4.34
C SER A 44 12.44 5.38 3.68
N ASP A 45 13.10 4.51 4.47
CA ASP A 45 13.67 3.26 3.96
C ASP A 45 12.61 2.35 3.32
N ILE A 46 11.43 2.25 3.95
CA ILE A 46 10.30 1.46 3.43
C ILE A 46 9.71 2.11 2.17
N PHE A 47 9.66 3.44 2.08
CA PHE A 47 9.24 4.13 0.87
C PHE A 47 10.13 3.76 -0.31
N ASP A 48 11.46 3.73 -0.09
CA ASP A 48 12.43 3.31 -1.09
C ASP A 48 12.30 1.82 -1.44
N ASP A 49 12.02 0.95 -0.48
CA ASP A 49 11.71 -0.46 -0.76
C ASP A 49 10.43 -0.61 -1.60
N LEU A 50 9.39 0.17 -1.29
CA LEU A 50 8.12 0.18 -2.03
C LEU A 50 8.31 0.53 -3.50
N ARG A 51 9.25 1.40 -3.86
CA ARG A 51 9.58 1.73 -5.26
C ARG A 51 9.99 0.54 -6.12
N SER A 52 10.38 -0.58 -5.49
CA SER A 52 10.79 -1.81 -6.17
C SER A 52 9.71 -2.89 -6.20
N LYS A 53 8.55 -2.66 -5.57
CA LYS A 53 7.50 -3.68 -5.45
C LYS A 53 6.66 -3.77 -6.73
N PRO A 54 6.24 -4.98 -7.12
CA PRO A 54 5.51 -5.20 -8.36
C PRO A 54 4.13 -4.52 -8.37
N TYR A 55 3.50 -4.36 -7.20
CA TYR A 55 2.23 -3.64 -7.06
C TYR A 55 2.38 -2.12 -6.95
N ILE A 56 3.57 -1.58 -7.23
CA ILE A 56 3.89 -0.15 -7.20
C ILE A 56 4.49 0.28 -8.54
N THR A 57 3.93 1.31 -9.14
CA THR A 57 4.58 2.02 -10.25
C THR A 57 5.46 3.14 -9.71
N ASN A 58 6.77 3.02 -9.93
CA ASN A 58 7.73 4.06 -9.58
C ASN A 58 7.74 5.17 -10.65
N GLN A 59 7.40 6.39 -10.25
CA GLN A 59 7.30 7.56 -11.13
C GLN A 59 8.48 8.53 -10.93
N GLY A 60 9.58 8.03 -10.36
CA GLY A 60 10.80 8.79 -10.08
C GLY A 60 10.55 9.90 -9.06
N ASN A 61 10.87 11.14 -9.45
CA ASN A 61 10.68 12.32 -8.60
C ASN A 61 9.21 12.68 -8.37
N ARG A 62 8.28 12.11 -9.15
CA ARG A 62 6.84 12.31 -8.94
C ARG A 62 6.28 11.44 -7.81
N GLY A 63 7.07 10.48 -7.31
CA GLY A 63 6.67 9.59 -6.21
C GLY A 63 6.33 8.18 -6.69
N ILE A 64 5.43 7.53 -5.95
CA ILE A 64 4.94 6.17 -6.23
C ILE A 64 3.42 6.14 -6.35
N GLU A 65 2.88 5.22 -7.12
CA GLU A 65 1.45 4.96 -7.22
C GLU A 65 1.17 3.45 -7.18
N LEU A 66 -0.04 3.07 -6.79
CA LEU A 66 -0.45 1.67 -6.82
C LEU A 66 -0.64 1.21 -8.28
N ASP A 67 -0.10 0.04 -8.62
CA ASP A 67 -0.32 -0.60 -9.92
C ASP A 67 -1.58 -1.47 -9.88
N ASN A 68 -2.66 -0.98 -10.51
CA ASN A 68 -3.95 -1.65 -10.58
C ASN A 68 -3.89 -3.02 -11.28
N SER A 69 -2.92 -3.23 -12.18
CA SER A 69 -2.76 -4.51 -12.88
C SER A 69 -2.16 -5.61 -11.99
N GLU A 70 -1.50 -5.23 -10.89
CA GLU A 70 -0.81 -6.12 -9.97
C GLU A 70 -1.49 -6.22 -8.58
N PHE A 71 -2.79 -5.90 -8.52
CA PHE A 71 -3.57 -5.91 -7.29
C PHE A 71 -3.72 -7.27 -6.60
N SER A 72 -3.49 -8.38 -7.32
CA SER A 72 -3.38 -9.69 -6.67
C SER A 72 -2.29 -9.68 -5.60
N GLN A 73 -1.10 -9.17 -5.95
CA GLN A 73 0.04 -9.18 -5.06
C GLN A 73 -0.14 -8.17 -3.91
N LEU A 74 -0.74 -7.02 -4.20
CA LEU A 74 -1.11 -6.06 -3.15
C LEU A 74 -2.09 -6.69 -2.16
N ALA A 75 -3.11 -7.40 -2.66
CA ALA A 75 -4.09 -8.09 -1.84
C ALA A 75 -3.42 -9.12 -0.91
N ASP A 76 -2.51 -9.95 -1.43
CA ASP A 76 -1.77 -10.94 -0.64
C ASP A 76 -0.98 -10.28 0.50
N VAL A 77 -0.28 -9.18 0.21
CA VAL A 77 0.47 -8.41 1.22
C VAL A 77 -0.46 -7.84 2.29
N LEU A 78 -1.59 -7.25 1.89
CA LEU A 78 -2.56 -6.70 2.84
C LEU A 78 -3.13 -7.79 3.76
N TYR A 79 -3.40 -8.98 3.21
CA TYR A 79 -3.94 -10.10 3.97
C TYR A 79 -2.89 -10.73 4.89
N HIS A 80 -1.76 -11.19 4.35
CA HIS A 80 -0.78 -11.99 5.08
C HIS A 80 0.18 -11.18 5.95
N GLU A 81 0.50 -9.94 5.54
CA GLU A 81 1.46 -9.12 6.28
C GLU A 81 0.81 -7.99 7.09
N CYS A 82 -0.34 -7.49 6.64
CA CYS A 82 -1.01 -6.36 7.28
C CYS A 82 -2.24 -6.75 8.10
N ASP A 83 -2.58 -8.04 8.14
CA ASP A 83 -3.73 -8.59 8.86
C ASP A 83 -5.07 -7.91 8.47
N TRP A 84 -5.22 -7.47 7.22
CA TRP A 84 -6.49 -6.93 6.73
C TRP A 84 -7.47 -8.06 6.50
N GLU A 85 -8.73 -7.84 6.85
CA GLU A 85 -9.76 -8.84 6.61
C GLU A 85 -10.13 -8.89 5.12
N PRO A 86 -10.45 -10.07 4.55
CA PRO A 86 -10.76 -10.19 3.12
C PRO A 86 -11.88 -9.26 2.66
N PHE A 87 -12.87 -8.97 3.51
CA PHE A 87 -13.95 -8.04 3.17
C PHE A 87 -13.46 -6.60 3.10
N GLU A 88 -12.49 -6.20 3.92
CA GLU A 88 -11.87 -4.87 3.88
C GLU A 88 -11.09 -4.71 2.58
N ILE A 89 -10.27 -5.70 2.23
CA ILE A 89 -9.47 -5.68 1.00
C ILE A 89 -10.39 -5.62 -0.22
N LYS A 90 -11.41 -6.47 -0.30
CA LYS A 90 -12.39 -6.45 -1.42
C LYS A 90 -13.14 -5.12 -1.51
N SER A 91 -13.51 -4.54 -0.38
CA SER A 91 -14.19 -3.24 -0.33
C SER A 91 -13.28 -2.09 -0.74
N ARG A 92 -11.98 -2.20 -0.49
CA ARG A 92 -10.98 -1.17 -0.79
C ARG A 92 -10.37 -1.30 -2.17
N LEU A 93 -10.27 -2.50 -2.73
CA LEU A 93 -9.74 -2.80 -4.06
C LEU A 93 -10.85 -3.28 -5.01
N LYS A 94 -11.96 -2.53 -5.08
CA LYS A 94 -13.15 -2.86 -5.90
C LYS A 94 -12.91 -3.05 -7.41
N HIS A 95 -11.90 -2.41 -8.00
CA HIS A 95 -11.60 -2.57 -9.43
C HIS A 95 -10.60 -3.69 -9.72
N TYR A 96 -10.19 -4.47 -8.72
CA TYR A 96 -9.44 -5.69 -8.99
C TYR A 96 -10.38 -6.73 -9.63
N GLU A 97 -10.18 -7.00 -10.91
CA GLU A 97 -11.04 -7.94 -11.68
C GLU A 97 -10.74 -9.41 -11.37
N GLY A 98 -9.63 -9.72 -10.69
CA GLY A 98 -9.16 -11.09 -10.44
C GLY A 98 -9.79 -11.79 -9.23
N TRP A 99 -10.77 -11.19 -8.55
CA TRP A 99 -11.33 -11.72 -7.30
C TRP A 99 -11.86 -13.16 -7.36
N GLU A 100 -12.45 -13.56 -8.49
CA GLU A 100 -13.02 -14.91 -8.68
C GLU A 100 -11.95 -16.02 -8.63
N ASN A 101 -10.70 -15.68 -8.97
CA ASN A 101 -9.57 -16.61 -9.02
C ASN A 101 -8.56 -16.38 -7.89
N HIS A 102 -8.78 -15.37 -7.04
CA HIS A 102 -7.83 -14.98 -6.00
C HIS A 102 -7.96 -15.92 -4.79
N ASN A 103 -6.88 -16.64 -4.49
CA ASN A 103 -6.81 -17.58 -3.38
C ASN A 103 -5.88 -17.06 -2.28
N TRP A 104 -6.42 -16.97 -1.06
CA TRP A 104 -5.72 -16.47 0.14
C TRP A 104 -5.03 -17.58 0.97
N ALA A 105 -5.10 -18.83 0.48
CA ALA A 105 -4.66 -20.03 1.19
C ALA A 105 -3.28 -20.52 0.76
#